data_AF-A0A964EA84-F1
#
_entry.id   AF-A0A964EA84-F1
#
_cell.length_a   1.000
_cell.length_b   1.000
_cell.length_c   1.000
_cell.angle_alpha   90.00
_cell.angle_beta   90.00
_cell.angle_gamma   90.00
#
_symmetry.space_group_name_H-M   'P 1'
#
loop_
_entity.id
_entity.type
_entity.pdbx_description
1 polymer ?
#
loop_
_entity_poly.entity_id
_entity_poly.type
_entity_poly.pdbx_seq_one_letter_code
_entity_poly.pdbx_strand_id
1 'polypeptide(L)'
;MSITELPSKIKRISFLIFTIQLSSVTFYGQTKISELPAGEFAPEPEEIEDYSIGIAIYDQYSLVEKSPKIRKDASGNIVNGKVEDFYANGFILHKGTYSNGVLKTYDNYYVNGSKERKFKGKKEGEGELESYYLNGYIRSLHEYYNYKVVGSEVYYNNGVLKRKEELDKETLVPNLIVVKNNENTVMSKVVLIDKDSLIYEKEVYKVNGHRMAYGRMILDQKTGEIINDGPYYTFDSEGNFTSEVIYSDGNVKEIKLEERSEAEREYFSYVQSEAVLTEVPDEIGSEKTSVEKSTIIPSDYIRFDKDNDDFISNREVDNAVSEFFEDDSITLEQINGLVNYFFEQD
;
A
#
# COMPACT_ATOMS: atom_id res chain seq x y z
N MET A 1 -20.42 46.10 60.20
CA MET A 1 -19.90 47.35 60.81
C MET A 1 -18.49 47.56 60.25
N SER A 2 -18.28 48.75 59.66
CA SER A 2 -17.06 49.39 59.17
C SER A 2 -16.21 48.81 58.03
N ILE A 3 -16.29 49.56 56.92
CA ILE A 3 -15.28 49.86 55.90
C ILE A 3 -14.06 50.56 56.54
N THR A 4 -12.87 50.41 55.93
CA THR A 4 -11.73 51.36 55.73
C THR A 4 -10.43 50.54 55.68
N GLU A 5 -9.46 50.69 54.77
CA GLU A 5 -9.09 51.79 53.90
C GLU A 5 -8.04 51.31 52.87
N LEU A 6 -8.10 51.87 51.66
CA LEU A 6 -7.01 51.95 50.69
C LEU A 6 -6.56 53.43 50.67
N PRO A 7 -5.30 53.75 50.33
CA PRO A 7 -5.18 54.72 49.25
C PRO A 7 -4.06 54.46 48.22
N SER A 8 -4.50 54.64 46.98
CA SER A 8 -3.84 54.91 45.70
C SER A 8 -2.64 55.87 45.70
N LYS A 9 -1.75 55.77 44.69
CA LYS A 9 -1.71 56.71 43.54
C LYS A 9 -0.55 56.50 42.53
N ILE A 10 -0.91 56.65 41.23
CA ILE A 10 -0.21 57.43 40.16
C ILE A 10 0.99 56.73 39.47
N LYS A 11 1.15 56.66 38.13
CA LYS A 11 0.51 57.21 36.89
C LYS A 11 0.97 56.32 35.70
N ARG A 12 0.07 55.88 34.81
CA ARG A 12 -0.18 56.35 33.41
C ARG A 12 1.03 56.41 32.47
N ILE A 13 0.90 55.75 31.29
CA ILE A 13 1.27 56.16 29.89
C ILE A 13 1.10 54.90 29.01
N SER A 14 0.00 54.74 28.27
CA SER A 14 -0.22 55.06 26.82
C SER A 14 -0.22 53.76 25.98
N PHE A 15 -1.38 53.27 25.58
CA PHE A 15 -1.94 53.35 24.22
C PHE A 15 -1.04 52.70 23.13
N LEU A 16 -1.33 51.42 22.83
CA LEU A 16 -1.12 50.87 21.50
C LEU A 16 -2.26 49.89 21.19
N ILE A 17 -3.14 50.33 20.30
CA ILE A 17 -4.14 49.50 19.64
C ILE A 17 -3.38 48.67 18.61
N PHE A 18 -3.36 47.35 18.75
CA PHE A 18 -3.03 46.46 17.66
C PHE A 18 -4.24 45.56 17.42
N THR A 19 -5.05 45.97 16.44
CA THR A 19 -6.03 45.12 15.79
C THR A 19 -5.29 43.95 15.14
N ILE A 20 -5.26 42.80 15.80
CA ILE A 20 -4.89 41.54 15.16
C ILE A 20 -6.09 41.16 14.30
N GLN A 21 -5.93 41.32 12.98
CA GLN A 21 -6.83 40.71 12.03
C GLN A 21 -6.78 39.20 12.23
N LEU A 22 -7.92 38.64 12.60
CA LEU A 22 -8.20 37.22 12.48
C LEU A 22 -8.25 36.91 10.98
N SER A 23 -7.09 36.69 10.36
CA SER A 23 -7.03 36.02 9.08
C SER A 23 -7.45 34.58 9.33
N SER A 24 -8.68 34.26 8.96
CA SER A 24 -9.16 32.89 8.81
C SER A 24 -8.21 32.16 7.88
N VAL A 25 -7.31 31.37 8.47
CA VAL A 25 -6.60 30.31 7.76
C VAL A 25 -7.67 29.27 7.47
N THR A 26 -8.21 29.28 6.26
CA THR A 26 -8.93 28.13 5.73
C THR A 26 -7.92 27.00 5.65
N PHE A 27 -7.96 26.12 6.64
CA PHE A 27 -7.45 24.77 6.52
C PHE A 27 -8.23 24.13 5.36
N TYR A 28 -7.66 24.16 4.16
CA TYR A 28 -8.07 23.26 3.09
C TYR A 28 -7.53 21.88 3.45
N GLY A 29 -8.19 21.22 4.40
CA GLY A 29 -8.11 19.77 4.45
C GLY A 29 -8.84 19.26 3.22
N GLN A 30 -8.12 18.93 2.15
CA GLN A 30 -8.73 18.24 1.01
C GLN A 30 -9.31 16.92 1.52
N THR A 31 -10.63 16.85 1.61
CA THR A 31 -11.33 15.59 1.82
C THR A 31 -11.19 14.76 0.56
N LYS A 32 -10.43 13.66 0.65
CA LYS A 32 -10.32 12.66 -0.42
C LYS A 32 -11.71 12.23 -0.87
N ILE A 33 -11.97 12.25 -2.17
CA ILE A 33 -13.29 11.96 -2.72
C ILE A 33 -13.49 10.44 -2.72
N SER A 34 -14.42 9.95 -1.90
CA SER A 34 -14.74 8.52 -1.81
C SER A 34 -15.86 8.07 -2.75
N GLU A 35 -16.65 9.01 -3.27
CA GLU A 35 -17.79 8.75 -4.17
C GLU A 35 -17.92 9.83 -5.24
N LEU A 36 -18.40 9.45 -6.43
CA LEU A 36 -18.67 10.43 -7.47
C LEU A 36 -19.82 11.36 -7.04
N PRO A 37 -19.64 12.69 -7.11
CA PRO A 37 -20.68 13.63 -6.74
C PRO A 37 -21.86 13.57 -7.73
N ALA A 38 -23.04 13.96 -7.24
CA ALA A 38 -24.19 14.19 -8.10
C ALA A 38 -23.99 15.53 -8.85
N GLY A 39 -23.31 15.50 -9.99
CA GLY A 39 -23.00 16.74 -10.72
C GLY A 39 -21.87 16.60 -11.73
N GLU A 40 -21.36 17.75 -12.16
CA GLU A 40 -20.10 17.84 -12.88
C GLU A 40 -18.97 17.34 -11.98
N PHE A 41 -18.15 16.43 -12.51
CA PHE A 41 -17.05 15.81 -11.80
C PHE A 41 -15.76 16.10 -12.54
N ALA A 42 -14.94 16.96 -11.93
CA ALA A 42 -13.66 17.40 -12.46
C ALA A 42 -12.67 17.63 -11.30
N PRO A 43 -12.18 16.55 -10.67
CA PRO A 43 -11.32 16.64 -9.49
C PRO A 43 -9.89 17.08 -9.86
N GLU A 44 -9.16 17.56 -8.86
CA GLU A 44 -7.69 17.64 -8.92
C GLU A 44 -7.07 16.25 -8.65
N PRO A 45 -5.86 15.95 -9.17
CA PRO A 45 -5.24 14.63 -9.01
C PRO A 45 -5.13 14.17 -7.55
N GLU A 46 -4.73 15.06 -6.65
CA GLU A 46 -4.50 14.74 -5.23
C GLU A 46 -5.79 14.37 -4.48
N GLU A 47 -6.96 14.69 -5.04
CA GLU A 47 -8.26 14.37 -4.43
C GLU A 47 -8.66 12.90 -4.65
N ILE A 48 -8.06 12.23 -5.64
CA ILE A 48 -8.51 10.91 -6.12
C ILE A 48 -7.39 9.90 -6.40
N GLU A 49 -6.16 10.36 -6.68
CA GLU A 49 -5.00 9.51 -6.92
C GLU A 49 -4.35 9.14 -5.57
N ASP A 50 -4.39 7.85 -5.23
CA ASP A 50 -3.62 7.29 -4.10
C ASP A 50 -2.33 6.64 -4.61
N TYR A 51 -1.18 6.92 -4.00
CA TYR A 51 0.08 6.32 -4.46
C TYR A 51 0.11 4.79 -4.31
N SER A 52 -0.49 4.25 -3.25
CA SER A 52 -0.52 2.81 -2.96
C SER A 52 -1.57 2.10 -3.80
N ILE A 53 -2.78 2.68 -3.90
CA ILE A 53 -3.93 2.00 -4.52
C ILE A 53 -4.21 2.52 -5.94
N GLY A 54 -3.94 3.78 -6.26
CA GLY A 54 -4.28 4.49 -7.50
C GLY A 54 -5.71 5.08 -7.54
N ILE A 55 -6.29 5.23 -8.72
CA ILE A 55 -7.65 5.80 -8.94
C ILE A 55 -8.73 4.72 -8.68
N ALA A 56 -9.04 4.47 -7.40
CA ALA A 56 -9.97 3.42 -6.97
C ALA A 56 -11.45 3.83 -6.88
N ILE A 57 -11.76 5.12 -7.04
CA ILE A 57 -13.13 5.65 -6.84
C ILE A 57 -14.18 5.00 -7.74
N TYR A 58 -13.77 4.39 -8.86
CA TYR A 58 -14.66 3.73 -9.81
C TYR A 58 -14.96 2.27 -9.47
N ASP A 59 -14.15 1.64 -8.62
CA ASP A 59 -14.24 0.21 -8.32
C ASP A 59 -15.57 -0.14 -7.65
N GLN A 60 -16.11 0.77 -6.84
CA GLN A 60 -17.43 0.62 -6.20
C GLN A 60 -18.63 0.47 -7.16
N TYR A 61 -18.47 0.84 -8.44
CA TYR A 61 -19.50 0.66 -9.47
C TYR A 61 -19.28 -0.63 -10.28
N SER A 62 -18.15 -1.31 -10.09
CA SER A 62 -17.71 -2.44 -10.90
C SER A 62 -18.56 -3.68 -10.66
N LEU A 63 -18.76 -4.46 -11.71
CA LEU A 63 -19.53 -5.70 -11.66
C LEU A 63 -18.91 -6.81 -10.79
N VAL A 64 -17.66 -6.65 -10.33
CA VAL A 64 -17.01 -7.57 -9.38
C VAL A 64 -17.32 -7.24 -7.92
N GLU A 65 -17.97 -6.12 -7.66
CA GLU A 65 -18.58 -5.83 -6.37
C GLU A 65 -19.86 -6.65 -6.19
N LYS A 66 -20.05 -7.25 -5.01
CA LYS A 66 -21.26 -8.04 -4.71
C LYS A 66 -22.52 -7.19 -4.71
N SER A 67 -22.38 -5.91 -4.44
CA SER A 67 -23.48 -4.94 -4.42
C SER A 67 -22.97 -3.62 -4.98
N PRO A 68 -22.76 -3.54 -6.31
CA PRO A 68 -22.17 -2.36 -6.91
C PRO A 68 -23.09 -1.17 -6.71
N LYS A 69 -22.50 0.00 -6.44
CA LYS A 69 -23.24 1.25 -6.48
C LYS A 69 -23.75 1.50 -7.90
N ILE A 70 -24.86 2.20 -7.97
CA ILE A 70 -25.49 2.56 -9.25
C ILE A 70 -25.06 3.97 -9.61
N ARG A 71 -24.27 4.11 -10.66
CA ARG A 71 -23.87 5.41 -11.18
C ARG A 71 -25.08 6.17 -11.73
N LYS A 72 -25.23 7.42 -11.29
CA LYS A 72 -26.25 8.36 -11.76
C LYS A 72 -25.59 9.59 -12.38
N ASP A 73 -26.27 10.22 -13.34
CA ASP A 73 -25.86 11.50 -13.89
C ASP A 73 -26.25 12.68 -12.96
N ALA A 74 -25.88 13.90 -13.32
CA ALA A 74 -26.21 15.11 -12.58
C ALA A 74 -27.73 15.37 -12.41
N SER A 75 -28.56 14.78 -13.28
CA SER A 75 -30.03 14.85 -13.20
C SER A 75 -30.62 13.71 -12.36
N GLY A 76 -29.79 12.81 -11.83
CA GLY A 76 -30.20 11.66 -11.04
C GLY A 76 -30.65 10.44 -11.87
N ASN A 77 -30.47 10.47 -13.20
CA ASN A 77 -30.82 9.33 -14.05
C ASN A 77 -29.73 8.26 -14.02
N ILE A 78 -30.13 7.00 -14.18
CA ILE A 78 -29.19 5.88 -14.23
C ILE A 78 -28.34 5.95 -15.51
N VAL A 79 -27.02 5.93 -15.33
CA VAL A 79 -26.05 6.01 -16.42
C VAL A 79 -26.05 4.71 -17.25
N ASN A 80 -26.03 4.85 -18.57
CA ASN A 80 -25.95 3.76 -19.53
C ASN A 80 -25.04 4.11 -20.71
N GLY A 81 -24.30 3.14 -21.23
CA GLY A 81 -23.41 3.34 -22.36
C GLY A 81 -22.02 3.83 -21.96
N LYS A 82 -21.33 4.50 -22.89
CA LYS A 82 -19.97 5.00 -22.67
C LYS A 82 -20.01 6.33 -21.91
N VAL A 83 -19.14 6.46 -20.91
CA VAL A 83 -18.95 7.68 -20.15
C VAL A 83 -17.47 8.01 -20.07
N GLU A 84 -17.17 9.29 -20.20
CA GLU A 84 -15.84 9.85 -19.97
C GLU A 84 -15.91 10.86 -18.84
N ASP A 85 -14.98 10.78 -17.90
CA ASP A 85 -14.76 11.80 -16.88
C ASP A 85 -13.38 12.42 -17.09
N PHE A 86 -13.21 13.65 -16.62
CA PHE A 86 -12.02 14.46 -16.85
C PHE A 86 -11.50 15.00 -15.52
N TYR A 87 -10.20 15.25 -15.43
CA TYR A 87 -9.62 16.09 -14.40
C TYR A 87 -10.03 17.56 -14.58
N ALA A 88 -9.83 18.39 -13.56
CA ALA A 88 -10.07 19.84 -13.60
C ALA A 88 -9.34 20.54 -14.78
N ASN A 89 -8.16 20.06 -15.13
CA ASN A 89 -7.35 20.55 -16.25
C ASN A 89 -7.81 20.05 -17.64
N GLY A 90 -8.87 19.25 -17.71
CA GLY A 90 -9.45 18.72 -18.95
C GLY A 90 -8.77 17.48 -19.51
N PHE A 91 -7.75 16.92 -18.86
CA PHE A 91 -7.24 15.60 -19.22
C PHE A 91 -8.23 14.50 -18.87
N ILE A 92 -8.25 13.44 -19.66
CA ILE A 92 -9.14 12.30 -19.43
C ILE A 92 -8.73 11.61 -18.12
N LEU A 93 -9.70 11.38 -17.26
CA LEU A 93 -9.55 10.64 -16.00
C LEU A 93 -10.07 9.21 -16.16
N HIS A 94 -11.25 9.05 -16.75
CA HIS A 94 -11.95 7.76 -16.81
C HIS A 94 -12.64 7.57 -18.15
N LYS A 95 -12.65 6.33 -18.63
CA LYS A 95 -13.48 5.86 -19.74
C LYS A 95 -14.16 4.57 -19.34
N GLY A 96 -15.45 4.62 -19.04
CA GLY A 96 -16.24 3.48 -18.60
C GLY A 96 -17.37 3.12 -19.55
N THR A 97 -17.75 1.84 -19.58
CA THR A 97 -19.02 1.40 -20.18
C THR A 97 -19.93 0.91 -19.06
N TYR A 98 -21.10 1.54 -18.93
CA TYR A 98 -22.09 1.26 -17.89
C TYR A 98 -23.34 0.59 -18.47
N SER A 99 -23.94 -0.30 -17.69
CA SER A 99 -25.25 -0.86 -17.97
C SER A 99 -26.06 -0.88 -16.67
N ASN A 100 -27.20 -0.21 -16.69
CA ASN A 100 -28.02 0.08 -15.51
C ASN A 100 -27.21 0.69 -14.35
N GLY A 101 -26.29 1.60 -14.67
CA GLY A 101 -25.42 2.28 -13.72
C GLY A 101 -24.30 1.40 -13.15
N VAL A 102 -24.20 0.11 -13.54
CA VAL A 102 -23.11 -0.79 -13.17
C VAL A 102 -22.01 -0.73 -14.22
N LEU A 103 -20.78 -0.54 -13.77
CA LEU A 103 -19.58 -0.44 -14.60
C LEU A 103 -19.14 -1.83 -15.09
N LYS A 104 -19.08 -1.99 -16.42
CA LYS A 104 -18.79 -3.27 -17.09
C LYS A 104 -17.32 -3.42 -17.48
N THR A 105 -16.75 -2.35 -18.02
CA THR A 105 -15.34 -2.27 -18.42
C THR A 105 -14.91 -0.83 -18.28
N TYR A 106 -13.65 -0.59 -17.92
CA TYR A 106 -13.13 0.78 -17.90
C TYR A 106 -11.62 0.85 -18.09
N ASP A 107 -11.15 2.03 -18.46
CA ASP A 107 -9.77 2.47 -18.38
C ASP A 107 -9.73 3.76 -17.53
N ASN A 108 -8.80 3.86 -16.58
CA ASN A 108 -8.46 5.11 -15.89
C ASN A 108 -7.08 5.58 -16.33
N TYR A 109 -6.85 6.88 -16.20
CA TYR A 109 -5.64 7.54 -16.67
C TYR A 109 -5.11 8.47 -15.60
N TYR A 110 -3.79 8.47 -15.44
CA TYR A 110 -3.09 9.50 -14.67
C TYR A 110 -3.30 10.87 -15.30
N VAL A 111 -3.10 11.94 -14.54
CA VAL A 111 -3.21 13.32 -15.03
C VAL A 111 -2.33 13.61 -16.27
N ASN A 112 -1.20 12.93 -16.44
CA ASN A 112 -0.33 13.06 -17.61
C ASN A 112 -0.84 12.31 -18.87
N GLY A 113 -2.01 11.67 -18.77
CA GLY A 113 -2.65 10.90 -19.82
C GLY A 113 -2.13 9.47 -20.00
N SER A 114 -1.14 9.02 -19.22
CA SER A 114 -0.74 7.62 -19.21
C SER A 114 -1.80 6.75 -18.53
N LYS A 115 -1.87 5.48 -18.90
CA LYS A 115 -2.88 4.56 -18.35
C LYS A 115 -2.52 4.22 -16.91
N GLU A 116 -3.49 4.34 -16.01
CA GLU A 116 -3.32 3.99 -14.59
C GLU A 116 -3.88 2.59 -14.30
N ARG A 117 -5.09 2.29 -14.75
CA ARG A 117 -5.65 0.94 -14.64
C ARG A 117 -6.66 0.64 -15.73
N LYS A 118 -6.95 -0.64 -15.89
CA LYS A 118 -7.94 -1.17 -16.81
C LYS A 118 -8.66 -2.33 -16.17
N PHE A 119 -9.99 -2.31 -16.28
CA PHE A 119 -10.83 -3.43 -15.87
C PHE A 119 -11.57 -4.02 -17.06
N LYS A 120 -11.52 -5.35 -17.16
CA LYS A 120 -12.22 -6.17 -18.15
C LYS A 120 -13.20 -7.10 -17.43
N GLY A 121 -14.45 -6.66 -17.28
CA GLY A 121 -15.50 -7.51 -16.74
C GLY A 121 -15.92 -8.61 -17.73
N LYS A 122 -16.13 -9.82 -17.23
CA LYS A 122 -16.61 -10.98 -18.02
C LYS A 122 -18.11 -11.20 -17.80
N LYS A 123 -18.51 -11.36 -16.54
CA LYS A 123 -19.89 -11.46 -16.05
C LYS A 123 -19.88 -11.13 -14.57
N GLU A 124 -21.06 -10.97 -13.96
CA GLU A 124 -21.18 -10.61 -12.55
C GLU A 124 -20.26 -11.45 -11.63
N GLY A 125 -19.48 -10.77 -10.79
CA GLY A 125 -18.48 -11.38 -9.91
C GLY A 125 -17.20 -11.88 -10.59
N GLU A 126 -17.04 -11.74 -11.91
CA GLU A 126 -15.88 -12.22 -12.67
C GLU A 126 -15.26 -11.14 -13.57
N GLY A 127 -13.94 -10.99 -13.50
CA GLY A 127 -13.22 -10.01 -14.30
C GLY A 127 -11.72 -10.00 -14.03
N GLU A 128 -11.02 -9.13 -14.74
CA GLU A 128 -9.58 -8.90 -14.60
C GLU A 128 -9.33 -7.40 -14.41
N LEU A 129 -8.52 -7.05 -13.42
CA LEU A 129 -8.05 -5.70 -13.16
C LEU A 129 -6.53 -5.66 -13.38
N GLU A 130 -6.08 -4.82 -14.29
CA GLU A 130 -4.67 -4.51 -14.53
C GLU A 130 -4.42 -3.07 -14.08
N SER A 131 -3.43 -2.85 -13.21
CA SER A 131 -2.95 -1.51 -12.86
C SER A 131 -1.51 -1.30 -13.32
N TYR A 132 -1.12 -0.05 -13.56
CA TYR A 132 0.15 0.33 -14.16
C TYR A 132 0.81 1.45 -13.35
N TYR A 133 2.14 1.42 -13.29
CA TYR A 133 2.95 2.54 -12.83
C TYR A 133 2.94 3.68 -13.85
N LEU A 134 3.37 4.87 -13.42
CA LEU A 134 3.47 6.04 -14.29
C LEU A 134 4.38 5.82 -15.51
N ASN A 135 5.40 4.98 -15.35
CA ASN A 135 6.33 4.57 -16.41
C ASN A 135 5.74 3.54 -17.39
N GLY A 136 4.49 3.10 -17.18
CA GLY A 136 3.76 2.19 -18.06
C GLY A 136 3.98 0.70 -17.79
N TYR A 137 4.86 0.33 -16.86
CA TYR A 137 4.97 -1.07 -16.42
C TYR A 137 3.74 -1.48 -15.61
N ILE A 138 3.39 -2.77 -15.66
CA ILE A 138 2.32 -3.32 -14.83
C ILE A 138 2.74 -3.16 -13.36
N ARG A 139 1.80 -2.69 -12.54
CA ARG A 139 1.92 -2.64 -11.08
C ARG A 139 1.25 -3.85 -10.44
N SER A 140 0.03 -4.17 -10.85
CA SER A 140 -0.68 -5.35 -10.37
C SER A 140 -1.67 -5.92 -11.39
N LEU A 141 -1.95 -7.22 -11.24
CA LEU A 141 -2.99 -7.95 -11.95
C LEU A 141 -3.83 -8.70 -10.94
N HIS A 142 -5.15 -8.48 -10.91
CA HIS A 142 -6.09 -9.24 -10.08
C HIS A 142 -7.10 -9.98 -10.96
N GLU A 143 -7.29 -11.27 -10.70
CA GLU A 143 -8.36 -12.08 -11.26
C GLU A 143 -9.50 -12.23 -10.23
N TYR A 144 -10.72 -11.89 -10.63
CA TYR A 144 -11.91 -12.01 -9.81
C TYR A 144 -12.75 -13.22 -10.22
N TYR A 145 -13.20 -13.97 -9.22
CA TYR A 145 -14.18 -15.03 -9.36
C TYR A 145 -15.16 -15.02 -8.19
N ASN A 146 -16.47 -15.05 -8.49
CA ASN A 146 -17.53 -14.97 -7.49
C ASN A 146 -17.32 -13.82 -6.47
N TYR A 147 -17.00 -12.63 -6.98
CA TYR A 147 -16.78 -11.41 -6.19
C TYR A 147 -15.58 -11.48 -5.23
N LYS A 148 -14.65 -12.41 -5.46
CA LYS A 148 -13.42 -12.58 -4.67
C LYS A 148 -12.20 -12.58 -5.57
N VAL A 149 -11.09 -12.03 -5.09
CA VAL A 149 -9.80 -12.13 -5.79
C VAL A 149 -9.30 -13.56 -5.64
N VAL A 150 -9.12 -14.26 -6.75
CA VAL A 150 -8.62 -15.65 -6.79
C VAL A 150 -7.22 -15.78 -7.38
N GLY A 151 -6.73 -14.70 -7.98
CA GLY A 151 -5.35 -14.61 -8.44
C GLY A 151 -4.87 -13.18 -8.29
N SER A 152 -3.66 -13.00 -7.78
CA SER A 152 -3.01 -11.70 -7.70
C SER A 152 -1.55 -11.80 -8.13
N GLU A 153 -1.10 -10.83 -8.91
CA GLU A 153 0.31 -10.62 -9.23
C GLU A 153 0.64 -9.16 -8.96
N VAL A 154 1.74 -8.93 -8.25
CA VAL A 154 2.29 -7.61 -7.94
C VAL A 154 3.68 -7.53 -8.52
N TYR A 155 4.03 -6.39 -9.11
CA TYR A 155 5.26 -6.17 -9.85
C TYR A 155 6.03 -4.97 -9.29
N TYR A 156 7.35 -5.02 -9.34
CA TYR A 156 8.20 -3.85 -9.12
C TYR A 156 8.05 -2.83 -10.26
N ASN A 157 8.46 -1.59 -10.03
CA ASN A 157 8.43 -0.52 -11.03
C ASN A 157 9.34 -0.78 -12.26
N ASN A 158 10.21 -1.79 -12.20
CA ASN A 158 11.05 -2.25 -13.31
C ASN A 158 10.39 -3.38 -14.13
N GLY A 159 9.14 -3.75 -13.81
CA GLY A 159 8.37 -4.79 -14.49
C GLY A 159 8.69 -6.23 -14.03
N VAL A 160 9.55 -6.42 -13.03
CA VAL A 160 9.81 -7.74 -12.45
C VAL A 160 8.67 -8.13 -11.51
N LEU A 161 8.19 -9.38 -11.60
CA LEU A 161 7.20 -9.92 -10.68
C LEU A 161 7.76 -9.90 -9.25
N LYS A 162 7.08 -9.21 -8.33
CA LYS A 162 7.39 -9.16 -6.89
C LYS A 162 6.72 -10.31 -6.15
N ARG A 163 5.41 -10.46 -6.35
CA ARG A 163 4.61 -11.46 -5.63
C ARG A 163 3.54 -12.04 -6.55
N LYS A 164 3.28 -13.33 -6.40
CA LYS A 164 2.18 -14.03 -7.06
C LYS A 164 1.46 -14.89 -6.04
N GLU A 165 0.14 -14.82 -6.05
CA GLU A 165 -0.73 -15.63 -5.22
C GLU A 165 -1.87 -16.19 -6.07
N GLU A 166 -2.11 -17.50 -5.95
CA GLU A 166 -3.20 -18.20 -6.63
C GLU A 166 -4.03 -18.95 -5.60
N LEU A 167 -5.34 -18.72 -5.60
CA LEU A 167 -6.31 -19.39 -4.74
C LEU A 167 -7.09 -20.43 -5.54
N ASP A 168 -7.51 -21.48 -4.86
CA ASP A 168 -8.52 -22.39 -5.37
C ASP A 168 -9.86 -21.65 -5.50
N LYS A 169 -10.45 -21.63 -6.69
CA LYS A 169 -11.65 -20.82 -6.99
C LYS A 169 -12.88 -21.21 -6.17
N GLU A 170 -12.98 -22.45 -5.72
CA GLU A 170 -14.13 -22.95 -4.98
C GLU A 170 -13.98 -22.75 -3.47
N THR A 171 -12.78 -23.04 -2.95
CA THR A 171 -12.51 -23.01 -1.50
C THR A 171 -11.88 -21.71 -1.02
N LEU A 172 -11.36 -20.88 -1.94
CA LEU A 172 -10.58 -19.68 -1.66
C LEU A 172 -9.33 -19.92 -0.80
N VAL A 173 -8.89 -21.18 -0.75
CA VAL A 173 -7.65 -21.58 -0.07
C VAL A 173 -6.47 -21.25 -1.00
N PRO A 174 -5.39 -20.63 -0.49
CA PRO A 174 -4.19 -20.41 -1.28
C PRO A 174 -3.60 -21.74 -1.76
N ASN A 175 -3.33 -21.87 -3.05
CA ASN A 175 -2.64 -23.02 -3.65
C ASN A 175 -1.14 -22.76 -3.80
N LEU A 176 -0.80 -21.51 -4.12
CA LEU A 176 0.56 -21.09 -4.44
C LEU A 176 0.77 -19.65 -4.00
N ILE A 177 1.90 -19.41 -3.32
CA ILE A 177 2.43 -18.08 -3.08
C ILE A 177 3.90 -18.08 -3.50
N VAL A 178 4.30 -17.14 -4.35
CA VAL A 178 5.68 -16.95 -4.80
C VAL A 178 6.08 -15.51 -4.54
N VAL A 179 7.24 -15.31 -3.90
CA VAL A 179 7.83 -13.99 -3.70
C VAL A 179 9.19 -13.96 -4.38
N LYS A 180 9.49 -12.86 -5.08
CA LYS A 180 10.75 -12.62 -5.76
C LYS A 180 11.31 -11.24 -5.41
N ASN A 181 12.63 -11.10 -5.52
CA ASN A 181 13.29 -9.80 -5.46
C ASN A 181 13.17 -9.04 -6.80
N ASN A 182 13.65 -7.79 -6.82
CA ASN A 182 13.66 -6.91 -7.99
C ASN A 182 14.59 -7.38 -9.13
N GLU A 183 15.42 -8.40 -8.89
CA GLU A 183 16.28 -9.07 -9.86
C GLU A 183 15.66 -10.36 -10.44
N ASN A 184 14.38 -10.63 -10.13
CA ASN A 184 13.61 -11.80 -10.57
C ASN A 184 14.07 -13.14 -9.95
N THR A 185 14.82 -13.08 -8.84
CA THR A 185 15.19 -14.26 -8.05
C THR A 185 14.07 -14.62 -7.08
N VAL A 186 13.69 -15.91 -7.05
CA VAL A 186 12.72 -16.43 -6.08
C VAL A 186 13.33 -16.39 -4.69
N MET A 187 12.63 -15.73 -3.77
CA MET A 187 13.02 -15.57 -2.36
C MET A 187 12.25 -16.55 -1.47
N SER A 188 10.97 -16.76 -1.78
CA SER A 188 10.16 -17.78 -1.10
C SER A 188 9.10 -18.38 -2.00
N LYS A 189 8.71 -19.61 -1.67
CA LYS A 189 7.64 -20.34 -2.33
C LYS A 189 6.85 -21.11 -1.28
N VAL A 190 5.53 -20.96 -1.27
CA VAL A 190 4.59 -21.71 -0.43
C VAL A 190 3.64 -22.45 -1.36
N VAL A 191 3.49 -23.77 -1.16
CA VAL A 191 2.67 -24.63 -2.02
C VAL A 191 1.77 -25.50 -1.16
N LEU A 192 0.48 -25.56 -1.49
CA LEU A 192 -0.45 -26.51 -0.89
C LEU A 192 -0.11 -27.93 -1.37
N ILE A 193 0.23 -28.83 -0.44
CA ILE A 193 0.62 -30.21 -0.74
C ILE A 193 -0.42 -31.24 -0.31
N ASP A 194 -1.31 -30.90 0.62
CA ASP A 194 -2.47 -31.70 1.02
C ASP A 194 -3.67 -30.78 1.22
N LYS A 195 -4.64 -30.88 0.31
CA LYS A 195 -5.86 -30.05 0.32
C LYS A 195 -6.85 -30.44 1.42
N ASP A 196 -6.88 -31.71 1.83
CA ASP A 196 -7.83 -32.19 2.84
C ASP A 196 -7.41 -31.74 4.24
N SER A 197 -6.09 -31.79 4.50
CA SER A 197 -5.50 -31.38 5.78
C SER A 197 -5.01 -29.93 5.78
N LEU A 198 -5.09 -29.23 4.64
CA LEU A 198 -4.56 -27.88 4.42
C LEU A 198 -3.08 -27.73 4.81
N ILE A 199 -2.27 -28.71 4.41
CA ILE A 199 -0.83 -28.74 4.69
C ILE A 199 -0.08 -28.16 3.49
N TYR A 200 0.91 -27.33 3.81
CA TYR A 200 1.75 -26.63 2.87
C TYR A 200 3.22 -26.99 3.06
N GLU A 201 3.99 -26.81 2.00
CA GLU A 201 5.45 -26.72 2.07
C GLU A 201 5.88 -25.30 1.76
N LYS A 202 6.78 -24.77 2.60
CA LYS A 202 7.45 -23.49 2.38
C LYS A 202 8.92 -23.73 2.13
N GLU A 203 9.44 -23.10 1.09
CA GLU A 203 10.87 -23.02 0.79
C GLU A 203 11.30 -21.55 0.78
N VAL A 204 12.49 -21.29 1.31
CA VAL A 204 13.13 -19.97 1.34
C VAL A 204 14.50 -20.06 0.70
N TYR A 205 14.84 -19.07 -0.11
CA TYR A 205 16.02 -19.05 -0.97
C TYR A 205 16.85 -17.78 -0.74
N LYS A 206 18.16 -17.88 -0.95
CA LYS A 206 19.07 -16.73 -1.06
C LYS A 206 18.96 -16.11 -2.46
N VAL A 207 19.52 -14.91 -2.60
CA VAL A 207 19.67 -14.21 -3.91
C VAL A 207 20.46 -15.03 -4.94
N ASN A 208 21.37 -15.92 -4.51
CA ASN A 208 22.07 -16.82 -5.43
C ASN A 208 21.27 -18.08 -5.83
N GLY A 209 20.03 -18.22 -5.35
CA GLY A 209 19.16 -19.37 -5.58
C GLY A 209 19.40 -20.57 -4.67
N HIS A 210 20.36 -20.53 -3.75
CA HIS A 210 20.55 -21.60 -2.77
C HIS A 210 19.40 -21.59 -1.75
N ARG A 211 18.85 -22.78 -1.48
CA ARG A 211 17.79 -22.95 -0.48
C ARG A 211 18.36 -22.73 0.91
N MET A 212 17.81 -21.75 1.63
CA MET A 212 18.14 -21.49 3.04
C MET A 212 17.28 -22.24 4.01
N ALA A 213 16.03 -22.51 3.65
CA ALA A 213 15.13 -23.16 4.56
C ALA A 213 14.03 -23.90 3.83
N TYR A 214 13.51 -24.93 4.50
CA TYR A 214 12.24 -25.52 4.12
C TYR A 214 11.51 -26.06 5.35
N GLY A 215 10.20 -26.14 5.26
CA GLY A 215 9.41 -26.76 6.32
C GLY A 215 7.95 -26.91 5.96
N ARG A 216 7.22 -27.53 6.88
CA ARG A 216 5.78 -27.71 6.77
C ARG A 216 5.03 -26.57 7.44
N MET A 217 3.90 -26.23 6.84
CA MET A 217 2.98 -25.24 7.36
C MET A 217 1.55 -25.78 7.27
N ILE A 218 0.64 -25.16 8.01
CA ILE A 218 -0.79 -25.45 8.00
C ILE A 218 -1.57 -24.14 7.87
N LEU A 219 -2.73 -24.16 7.21
CA LEU A 219 -3.66 -23.03 7.29
C LEU A 219 -4.39 -23.07 8.64
N ASP A 220 -4.16 -22.08 9.49
CA ASP A 220 -5.01 -21.86 10.65
C ASP A 220 -6.37 -21.34 10.18
N GLN A 221 -7.39 -22.19 10.25
CA GLN A 221 -8.74 -21.86 9.81
C GLN A 221 -9.40 -20.75 10.63
N LYS A 222 -8.89 -20.43 11.83
CA LYS A 222 -9.43 -19.34 12.65
C LYS A 222 -8.97 -17.98 12.17
N THR A 223 -7.69 -17.87 11.80
CA THR A 223 -7.07 -16.60 11.38
C THR A 223 -7.04 -16.46 9.86
N GLY A 224 -7.10 -17.57 9.12
CA GLY A 224 -6.86 -17.61 7.68
C GLY A 224 -5.38 -17.55 7.31
N GLU A 225 -4.47 -17.65 8.30
CA GLU A 225 -3.04 -17.51 8.09
C GLU A 225 -2.35 -18.87 7.88
N ILE A 226 -1.33 -18.90 7.02
CA ILE A 226 -0.48 -20.08 6.85
C ILE A 226 0.65 -19.99 7.88
N ILE A 227 0.65 -20.88 8.87
CA ILE A 227 1.58 -20.87 10.00
C ILE A 227 2.46 -22.12 10.02
N ASN A 228 3.66 -22.01 10.59
CA ASN A 228 4.57 -23.17 10.69
C ASN A 228 3.95 -24.27 11.56
N ASP A 229 3.95 -25.50 11.06
CA ASP A 229 3.48 -26.67 11.80
C ASP A 229 4.27 -27.91 11.37
N GLY A 230 4.98 -28.52 12.32
CA GLY A 230 5.94 -29.60 12.06
C GLY A 230 7.39 -29.12 11.92
N PRO A 231 8.27 -29.94 11.33
CA PRO A 231 9.68 -29.66 11.28
C PRO A 231 10.01 -28.58 10.25
N TYR A 232 10.94 -27.70 10.65
CA TYR A 232 11.48 -26.63 9.85
C TYR A 232 13.00 -26.67 9.90
N TYR A 233 13.64 -26.70 8.73
CA TYR A 233 15.07 -26.92 8.57
C TYR A 233 15.71 -25.69 7.95
N THR A 234 16.90 -25.31 8.42
CA THR A 234 17.69 -24.23 7.81
C THR A 234 19.07 -24.68 7.39
N PHE A 235 19.65 -23.93 6.46
CA PHE A 235 20.92 -24.18 5.82
C PHE A 235 21.75 -22.90 5.73
N ASP A 236 23.07 -23.02 5.76
CA ASP A 236 24.00 -21.91 5.56
C ASP A 236 24.14 -21.52 4.07
N SER A 237 25.09 -20.64 3.73
CA SER A 237 25.39 -20.26 2.32
C SER A 237 25.93 -21.39 1.45
N GLU A 238 26.58 -22.37 2.05
CA GLU A 238 27.17 -23.52 1.37
C GLU A 238 26.16 -24.67 1.22
N GLY A 239 24.99 -24.55 1.85
CA GLY A 239 23.94 -25.57 1.86
C GLY A 239 24.12 -26.60 2.96
N ASN A 240 25.01 -26.36 3.93
CA ASN A 240 25.14 -27.23 5.10
C ASN A 240 23.97 -26.98 6.05
N PHE A 241 23.49 -28.04 6.67
CA PHE A 241 22.39 -28.00 7.63
C PHE A 241 22.82 -27.28 8.91
N THR A 242 22.01 -26.31 9.37
CA THR A 242 22.34 -25.46 10.53
C THR A 242 21.31 -25.50 11.67
N SER A 243 20.03 -25.75 11.38
CA SER A 243 19.03 -25.85 12.45
C SER A 243 17.85 -26.74 12.07
N GLU A 244 17.28 -27.40 13.08
CA GLU A 244 15.96 -28.05 13.00
C GLU A 244 15.13 -27.59 14.20
N VAL A 245 14.00 -26.96 13.88
CA VAL A 245 13.02 -26.46 14.84
C VAL A 245 11.68 -27.13 14.55
N ILE A 246 11.05 -27.67 15.58
CA ILE A 246 9.71 -28.25 15.48
C ILE A 246 8.71 -27.22 15.94
N TYR A 247 7.77 -26.89 15.07
CA TYR A 247 6.65 -26.00 15.35
C TYR A 247 5.37 -26.80 15.64
N SER A 248 4.48 -26.20 16.41
CA SER A 248 3.10 -26.65 16.62
C SER A 248 2.23 -25.42 16.69
N ASP A 249 1.25 -25.30 15.80
CA ASP A 249 0.33 -24.16 15.75
C ASP A 249 1.08 -22.82 15.74
N GLY A 250 2.10 -22.69 14.87
CA GLY A 250 2.91 -21.48 14.71
C GLY A 250 3.93 -21.23 15.82
N ASN A 251 3.89 -21.99 16.91
CA ASN A 251 4.77 -21.80 18.07
C ASN A 251 5.93 -22.80 18.06
N VAL A 252 7.10 -22.36 18.51
CA VAL A 252 8.26 -23.25 18.69
C VAL A 252 7.95 -24.25 19.82
N LYS A 253 7.94 -25.53 19.48
CA LYS A 253 7.74 -26.64 20.42
C LYS A 253 9.06 -27.23 20.89
N GLU A 254 10.02 -27.39 19.97
CA GLU A 254 11.31 -28.01 20.24
C GLU A 254 12.37 -27.43 19.30
N ILE A 255 13.57 -27.18 19.83
CA ILE A 255 14.76 -26.85 19.04
C ILE A 255 15.70 -28.05 19.16
N LYS A 256 15.91 -28.77 18.06
CA LYS A 256 16.79 -29.94 18.04
C LYS A 256 18.24 -29.58 17.73
N LEU A 257 18.43 -28.56 16.89
CA LEU A 257 19.74 -28.00 16.53
C LEU A 257 19.58 -26.52 16.21
N GLU A 258 20.55 -25.69 16.59
CA GLU A 258 20.61 -24.27 16.25
C GLU A 258 22.07 -23.79 16.19
N GLU A 259 22.67 -23.89 15.01
CA GLU A 259 24.05 -23.46 14.72
C GLU A 259 24.11 -22.22 13.81
N ARG A 260 22.96 -21.57 13.52
CA ARG A 260 22.94 -20.38 12.66
C ARG A 260 23.68 -19.22 13.32
N SER A 261 24.37 -18.46 12.47
CA SER A 261 24.91 -17.15 12.84
C SER A 261 23.78 -16.12 13.05
N GLU A 262 24.08 -15.04 13.77
CA GLU A 262 23.12 -13.96 14.03
C GLU A 262 22.62 -13.29 12.73
N ALA A 263 23.54 -13.00 11.80
CA ALA A 263 23.21 -12.45 10.49
C ALA A 263 22.23 -13.33 9.68
N GLU A 264 22.35 -14.66 9.79
CA GLU A 264 21.43 -15.59 9.15
C GLU A 264 20.05 -15.57 9.80
N ARG A 265 19.97 -15.36 11.12
CA ARG A 265 18.69 -15.21 11.83
C ARG A 265 17.99 -13.92 11.40
N GLU A 266 18.72 -12.82 11.31
CA GLU A 266 18.18 -11.52 10.87
C GLU A 266 17.63 -11.59 9.45
N TYR A 267 18.43 -12.10 8.50
CA TYR A 267 17.99 -12.24 7.12
C TYR A 267 16.79 -13.18 6.99
N PHE A 268 16.79 -14.30 7.73
CA PHE A 268 15.66 -15.21 7.74
C PHE A 268 14.38 -14.56 8.29
N SER A 269 14.50 -13.74 9.33
CA SER A 269 13.37 -12.97 9.88
C SER A 269 12.80 -12.01 8.84
N TYR A 270 13.65 -11.31 8.09
CA TYR A 270 13.24 -10.40 7.02
C TYR A 270 12.48 -11.11 5.89
N VAL A 271 12.98 -12.24 5.40
CA VAL A 271 12.30 -12.98 4.31
C VAL A 271 10.95 -13.57 4.80
N GLN A 272 10.84 -13.90 6.08
CA GLN A 272 9.57 -14.32 6.66
C GLN A 272 8.55 -13.17 6.73
N SER A 273 8.96 -11.95 7.11
CA SER A 273 8.03 -10.81 7.16
C SER A 273 7.53 -10.40 5.77
N GLU A 274 8.40 -10.39 4.76
CA GLU A 274 8.02 -10.06 3.38
C GLU A 274 7.03 -11.07 2.76
N ALA A 275 7.11 -12.34 3.17
CA ALA A 275 6.19 -13.38 2.72
C ALA A 275 4.79 -13.29 3.36
N VAL A 276 4.66 -12.53 4.45
CA VAL A 276 3.42 -12.41 5.27
C VAL A 276 2.66 -11.11 4.97
N LEU A 277 3.12 -10.27 4.03
CA LEU A 277 2.35 -9.12 3.55
C LEU A 277 1.16 -9.56 2.67
N THR A 278 0.16 -10.17 3.31
CA THR A 278 -1.23 -10.25 2.87
C THR A 278 -1.98 -9.06 3.46
N GLU A 279 -1.76 -7.86 2.93
CA GLU A 279 -2.82 -6.86 3.03
C GLU A 279 -3.81 -7.15 1.90
N VAL A 280 -4.75 -8.05 2.19
CA VAL A 280 -6.05 -8.06 1.54
C VAL A 280 -6.69 -6.72 1.91
N PRO A 281 -7.11 -5.88 0.95
CA PRO A 281 -7.86 -4.69 1.29
C PRO A 281 -9.28 -5.14 1.67
N ASP A 282 -9.50 -5.44 2.95
CA ASP A 282 -10.83 -5.49 3.52
C ASP A 282 -10.94 -4.39 4.60
N GLU A 283 -11.82 -3.45 4.27
CA GLU A 283 -12.58 -2.56 5.15
C GLU A 283 -11.87 -1.46 5.97
N ILE A 284 -12.25 -0.24 5.59
CA ILE A 284 -12.16 1.05 6.29
C ILE A 284 -12.39 0.92 7.81
N GLY A 285 -11.37 1.24 8.61
CA GLY A 285 -11.53 1.40 10.06
C GLY A 285 -10.24 1.83 10.78
N SER A 286 -10.19 3.08 11.22
CA SER A 286 -9.06 3.76 11.89
C SER A 286 -8.88 3.38 13.36
N GLU A 287 -7.63 3.20 13.83
CA GLU A 287 -7.12 3.79 15.09
C GLU A 287 -5.58 3.69 15.19
N LYS A 288 -4.90 4.83 15.37
CA LYS A 288 -3.43 4.91 15.58
C LYS A 288 -3.12 4.99 17.08
N THR A 289 -2.20 4.14 17.54
CA THR A 289 -1.54 4.30 18.85
C THR A 289 -0.04 4.43 18.64
N SER A 290 0.57 5.46 19.21
CA SER A 290 1.97 5.87 19.02
C SER A 290 2.93 5.13 19.96
N VAL A 291 3.98 4.53 19.39
CA VAL A 291 5.18 4.05 20.11
C VAL A 291 6.37 4.82 19.54
N GLU A 292 7.22 5.39 20.40
CA GLU A 292 8.46 6.08 20.00
C GLU A 292 9.38 5.10 19.25
N LYS A 293 9.60 5.38 17.96
CA LYS A 293 10.38 4.58 17.02
C LYS A 293 11.70 5.30 16.75
N SER A 294 12.79 4.55 16.70
CA SER A 294 14.10 5.06 16.27
C SER A 294 14.11 5.21 14.75
N THR A 295 14.36 6.42 14.25
CA THR A 295 14.37 6.72 12.82
C THR A 295 15.44 5.94 12.06
N ILE A 296 15.03 5.36 10.92
CA ILE A 296 15.89 4.60 9.99
C ILE A 296 16.52 5.53 8.94
N ILE A 297 15.97 6.74 8.76
CA ILE A 297 16.47 7.75 7.82
C ILE A 297 17.85 8.27 8.25
N PRO A 298 18.85 8.31 7.35
CA PRO A 298 20.12 8.94 7.61
C PRO A 298 19.96 10.40 8.08
N SER A 299 20.79 10.85 9.03
CA SER A 299 20.67 12.18 9.63
C SER A 299 20.62 13.34 8.65
N ASP A 300 21.25 13.15 7.48
CA ASP A 300 21.33 14.17 6.43
C ASP A 300 20.00 14.38 5.71
N TYR A 301 19.07 13.42 5.81
CA TYR A 301 17.77 13.44 5.13
C TYR A 301 16.56 13.61 6.07
N ILE A 302 16.74 13.51 7.39
CA ILE A 302 15.65 13.65 8.38
C ILE A 302 14.87 14.95 8.21
N ARG A 303 15.52 16.04 7.78
CA ARG A 303 14.84 17.34 7.53
C ARG A 303 13.78 17.29 6.43
N PHE A 304 13.84 16.28 5.56
CA PHE A 304 12.94 16.10 4.43
C PHE A 304 11.75 15.21 4.77
N ASP A 305 11.84 14.37 5.80
CA ASP A 305 10.70 13.66 6.40
C ASP A 305 9.85 14.64 7.22
N LYS A 306 8.79 15.17 6.61
CA LYS A 306 7.92 16.19 7.18
C LYS A 306 6.83 15.58 8.05
N ASP A 307 6.40 14.35 7.79
CA ASP A 307 5.36 13.68 8.57
C ASP A 307 5.90 12.71 9.64
N ASN A 308 7.22 12.59 9.76
CA ASN A 308 7.97 11.76 10.71
C ASN A 308 7.52 10.30 10.66
N ASP A 309 7.31 9.77 9.46
CA ASP A 309 6.90 8.37 9.26
C ASP A 309 8.10 7.42 8.99
N ASP A 310 9.32 7.96 9.05
CA ASP A 310 10.59 7.27 8.75
C ASP A 310 10.71 6.83 7.28
N PHE A 311 9.97 7.45 6.37
CA PHE A 311 10.03 7.24 4.92
C PHE A 311 10.14 8.60 4.19
N ILE A 312 10.92 8.69 3.11
CA ILE A 312 10.89 9.89 2.26
C ILE A 312 9.94 9.62 1.11
N SER A 313 8.82 10.32 1.07
CA SER A 313 7.84 10.22 0.00
C SER A 313 8.25 11.03 -1.25
N ASN A 314 7.66 10.69 -2.40
CA ASN A 314 7.78 11.52 -3.62
C ASN A 314 7.43 12.99 -3.36
N ARG A 315 6.39 13.23 -2.54
CA ARG A 315 5.95 14.59 -2.17
C ARG A 315 7.04 15.36 -1.44
N GLU A 316 7.81 14.68 -0.59
CA GLU A 316 8.91 15.31 0.15
C GLU A 316 10.13 15.55 -0.72
N VAL A 317 10.39 14.67 -1.68
CA VAL A 317 11.37 14.93 -2.76
C VAL A 317 10.95 16.13 -3.59
N ASP A 318 9.69 16.20 -4.04
CA ASP A 318 9.16 17.32 -4.84
C ASP A 318 9.19 18.64 -4.06
N ASN A 319 8.85 18.61 -2.78
CA ASN A 319 8.97 19.76 -1.90
C ASN A 319 10.42 20.20 -1.72
N ALA A 320 11.35 19.26 -1.54
CA ALA A 320 12.78 19.57 -1.43
C ALA A 320 13.33 20.16 -2.74
N VAL A 321 12.95 19.61 -3.89
CA VAL A 321 13.33 20.15 -5.21
C VAL A 321 12.76 21.55 -5.41
N SER A 322 11.52 21.79 -4.98
CA SER A 322 10.90 23.13 -5.05
C SER A 322 11.62 24.12 -4.13
N GLU A 323 11.91 23.73 -2.87
CA GLU A 323 12.67 24.54 -1.92
C GLU A 323 14.07 24.88 -2.46
N PHE A 324 14.74 23.96 -3.16
CA PHE A 324 16.03 24.20 -3.81
C PHE A 324 15.98 25.32 -4.87
N PHE A 325 14.85 25.55 -5.54
CA PHE A 325 14.69 26.63 -6.51
C PHE A 325 14.20 27.95 -5.89
N GLU A 326 13.58 27.88 -4.71
CA GLU A 326 13.02 29.05 -4.02
C GLU A 326 13.98 29.66 -2.98
N ASP A 327 14.88 28.86 -2.40
CA ASP A 327 15.83 29.25 -1.37
C ASP A 327 17.18 28.51 -1.53
N ASP A 328 18.29 29.18 -1.22
CA ASP A 328 19.66 28.63 -1.22
C ASP A 328 19.93 27.74 0.02
N SER A 329 18.87 27.29 0.73
CA SER A 329 18.95 26.48 1.95
C SER A 329 19.32 25.01 1.68
N ILE A 330 19.28 24.59 0.41
CA ILE A 330 19.57 23.23 -0.04
C ILE A 330 20.65 23.28 -1.11
N THR A 331 21.66 22.42 -0.98
CA THR A 331 22.68 22.27 -2.02
C THR A 331 22.24 21.25 -3.08
N LEU A 332 22.79 21.37 -4.30
CA LEU A 332 22.58 20.39 -5.36
C LEU A 332 23.04 18.97 -4.93
N GLU A 333 24.06 18.88 -4.09
CA GLU A 333 24.55 17.62 -3.53
C GLU A 333 23.51 16.99 -2.59
N GLN A 334 22.84 17.79 -1.76
CA GLN A 334 21.75 17.32 -0.90
C GLN A 334 20.54 16.83 -1.69
N ILE A 335 20.16 17.53 -2.77
CA ILE A 335 19.08 17.07 -3.67
C ILE A 335 19.44 15.76 -4.36
N ASN A 336 20.64 15.66 -4.93
CA ASN A 336 21.07 14.42 -5.58
C ASN A 336 21.16 13.26 -4.57
N GLY A 337 21.65 13.52 -3.35
CA GLY A 337 21.69 12.54 -2.27
C GLY A 337 20.30 12.10 -1.83
N LEU A 338 19.37 13.04 -1.66
CA LEU A 338 17.98 12.76 -1.30
C LEU A 338 17.27 11.93 -2.39
N VAL A 339 17.45 12.28 -3.66
CA VAL A 339 16.86 11.56 -4.80
C VAL A 339 17.44 10.15 -4.91
N ASN A 340 18.76 9.98 -4.75
CA ASN A 340 19.37 8.65 -4.73
C ASN A 340 18.86 7.83 -3.55
N TYR A 341 18.85 8.42 -2.35
CA TYR A 341 18.33 7.76 -1.17
C TYR A 341 16.88 7.36 -1.37
N PHE A 342 16.03 8.24 -1.92
CA PHE A 342 14.64 7.96 -2.30
C PHE A 342 14.51 6.71 -3.18
N PHE A 343 15.35 6.56 -4.21
CA PHE A 343 15.35 5.36 -5.05
C PHE A 343 15.96 4.12 -4.39
N GLU A 344 16.71 4.26 -3.31
CA GLU A 344 17.30 3.16 -2.53
C GLU A 344 16.36 2.65 -1.41
N GLN A 345 15.29 3.38 -1.07
CA GLN A 345 14.30 2.96 -0.06
C GLN A 345 13.31 1.93 -0.60
N ASP A 346 13.22 1.78 -1.93
CA ASP A 346 12.27 0.94 -2.67
C ASP A 346 12.75 -0.49 -2.98
#